data_AF-A0A7L3AGK5-F1
#
_entry.id   AF-A0A7L3AGK5-F1
#
_cell.length_a   1.000
_cell.length_b   1.000
_cell.length_c   1.000
_cell.angle_alpha   90.00
_cell.angle_beta   90.00
_cell.angle_gamma   90.00
#
_symmetry.space_group_name_H-M   'P 1'
#
loop_
_entity.id
_entity.type
_entity.pdbx_description
1 polymer ?
#
loop_
_entity_poly.entity_id
_entity_poly.type
_entity_poly.pdbx_seq_one_letter_code
_entity_poly.pdbx_strand_id
1 'polypeptide(L)'
;AKATTIKEALARWEEKSGQKASEAKEVKLYGQVPPVEKMDGALSALVNCEKLSLSTNCIDRIANLGNLKNLRILSLGRNNIKNLNGLEAVAETLEELWISYNLIEKLRGIRVMKKLKVLYMSNNLVKDWAEFVRLAEVPVLEELVFVGNPLQEKFAADQNSWIEEATKRVPNLKKLDGEFRAGGN
;
A
#
# COMPACT_ATOMS: atom_id res chain seq x y z
N ALA A 1 -18.19 -18.94 10.23
CA ALA A 1 -16.88 -19.61 10.14
C ALA A 1 -15.82 -18.68 10.73
N LYS A 2 -14.77 -19.23 11.35
CA LYS A 2 -13.65 -18.42 11.87
C LYS A 2 -12.84 -17.85 10.70
N ALA A 3 -12.37 -16.61 10.82
CA ALA A 3 -11.52 -15.98 9.80
C ALA A 3 -10.24 -16.81 9.54
N THR A 4 -9.75 -16.79 8.31
CA THR A 4 -8.51 -17.49 7.95
C THR A 4 -7.32 -16.77 8.59
N THR A 5 -6.48 -17.51 9.29
CA THR A 5 -5.21 -17.00 9.83
C THR A 5 -4.16 -16.89 8.73
N ILE A 6 -3.13 -16.06 8.90
CA ILE A 6 -2.01 -16.01 7.95
C ILE A 6 -1.35 -17.39 7.89
N LYS A 7 -1.22 -18.08 9.02
CA LYS A 7 -0.66 -19.44 9.07
C LYS A 7 -1.41 -20.41 8.15
N GLU A 8 -2.74 -20.40 8.18
CA GLU A 8 -3.57 -21.26 7.32
C GLU A 8 -3.48 -20.82 5.85
N ALA A 9 -3.49 -19.50 5.58
CA ALA A 9 -3.34 -18.97 4.23
C ALA A 9 -1.98 -19.35 3.64
N LEU A 10 -0.91 -19.27 4.43
CA LEU A 10 0.44 -19.69 4.04
C LEU A 10 0.49 -21.18 3.76
N ALA A 11 -0.05 -22.04 4.62
CA ALA A 11 -0.06 -23.48 4.39
C ALA A 11 -0.76 -23.85 3.05
N ARG A 12 -1.92 -23.23 2.77
CA ARG A 12 -2.62 -23.40 1.48
C ARG A 12 -1.81 -22.86 0.31
N TRP A 13 -1.12 -21.74 0.50
CA TRP A 13 -0.27 -21.15 -0.52
C TRP A 13 0.95 -22.03 -0.82
N GLU A 14 1.59 -22.61 0.20
CA GLU A 14 2.71 -23.55 0.05
C GLU A 14 2.27 -24.82 -0.69
N GLU A 15 1.12 -25.39 -0.31
CA GLU A 15 0.53 -26.56 -0.99
C GLU A 15 0.25 -26.27 -2.47
N LYS A 16 -0.31 -25.10 -2.78
CA LYS A 16 -0.65 -24.72 -4.15
C LYS A 16 0.56 -24.33 -5.00
N SER A 17 1.56 -23.68 -4.41
CA SER A 17 2.75 -23.19 -5.12
C SER A 17 3.86 -24.24 -5.21
N GLY A 18 3.85 -25.23 -4.31
CA GLY A 18 4.96 -26.18 -4.14
C GLY A 18 6.22 -25.55 -3.55
N GLN A 19 6.17 -24.30 -3.09
CA GLN A 19 7.30 -23.56 -2.54
C GLN A 19 7.14 -23.38 -1.04
N LYS A 20 8.25 -23.36 -0.32
CA LYS A 20 8.27 -22.95 1.09
C LYS A 20 8.20 -21.44 1.19
N ALA A 21 7.35 -20.94 2.07
CA ALA A 21 7.14 -19.51 2.29
C ALA A 21 8.43 -18.80 2.76
N SER A 22 9.35 -19.51 3.41
CA SER A 22 10.65 -18.98 3.83
C SER A 22 11.64 -18.73 2.69
N GLU A 23 11.49 -19.44 1.58
CA GLU A 23 12.39 -19.35 0.41
C GLU A 23 11.76 -18.51 -0.71
N ALA A 24 10.45 -18.30 -0.65
CA ALA A 24 9.70 -17.58 -1.66
C ALA A 24 9.99 -16.07 -1.66
N LYS A 25 10.27 -15.55 -2.85
CA LYS A 25 10.39 -14.11 -3.08
C LYS A 25 9.05 -13.42 -3.28
N GLU A 26 8.02 -14.15 -3.70
CA GLU A 26 6.70 -13.62 -3.96
C GLU A 26 5.65 -14.52 -3.32
N VAL A 27 4.85 -13.95 -2.42
CA VAL A 27 3.82 -14.68 -1.66
C VAL A 27 2.46 -14.03 -1.87
N LYS A 28 1.50 -14.84 -2.30
CA LYS A 28 0.16 -14.40 -2.76
C LYS A 28 -0.93 -14.97 -1.86
N LEU A 29 -1.34 -14.18 -0.87
CA LEU A 29 -2.37 -14.49 0.12
C LEU A 29 -3.65 -13.67 -0.11
N TYR A 30 -3.91 -13.25 -1.35
CA TYR A 30 -5.09 -12.48 -1.69
C TYR A 30 -6.36 -13.34 -1.70
N GLY A 31 -7.52 -12.74 -1.44
CA GLY A 31 -8.83 -13.35 -1.68
C GLY A 31 -9.08 -14.64 -0.89
N GLN A 32 -8.69 -14.68 0.40
CA GLN A 32 -8.90 -15.87 1.22
C GLN A 32 -10.40 -16.09 1.50
N VAL A 33 -10.80 -17.36 1.58
CA VAL A 33 -12.16 -17.76 1.95
C VAL A 33 -12.08 -18.75 3.11
N PRO A 34 -12.58 -18.42 4.32
CA PRO A 34 -12.98 -17.07 4.79
C PRO A 34 -11.85 -16.02 4.71
N PRO A 35 -12.14 -14.70 4.69
CA PRO A 35 -11.11 -13.67 4.56
C PRO A 35 -10.18 -13.62 5.77
N VAL A 36 -8.98 -13.07 5.56
CA VAL A 36 -8.06 -12.74 6.66
C VAL A 36 -8.49 -11.43 7.29
N GLU A 37 -8.69 -11.42 8.61
CA GLU A 37 -9.04 -10.20 9.37
C GLU A 37 -7.84 -9.55 10.05
N LYS A 38 -6.80 -10.34 10.36
CA LYS A 38 -5.64 -9.87 11.14
C LYS A 38 -4.35 -10.42 10.58
N MET A 39 -3.35 -9.54 10.45
CA MET A 39 -1.97 -9.94 10.20
C MET A 39 -1.41 -10.54 11.50
N ASP A 40 -0.99 -11.80 11.47
CA ASP A 40 -0.42 -12.51 12.62
C ASP A 40 1.08 -12.78 12.46
N GLY A 41 1.70 -13.34 13.49
CA GLY A 41 3.14 -13.60 13.54
C GLY A 41 3.65 -14.58 12.49
N ALA A 42 2.80 -15.35 11.81
CA ALA A 42 3.25 -16.27 10.77
C ALA A 42 3.91 -15.56 9.57
N LEU A 43 3.64 -14.26 9.38
CA LEU A 43 4.39 -13.43 8.43
C LEU A 43 5.89 -13.41 8.70
N SER A 44 6.32 -13.67 9.93
CA SER A 44 7.74 -13.70 10.29
C SER A 44 8.54 -14.78 9.56
N ALA A 45 7.86 -15.78 8.99
CA ALA A 45 8.48 -16.82 8.17
C ALA A 45 8.96 -16.29 6.80
N LEU A 46 8.42 -15.16 6.33
CA LEU A 46 8.63 -14.60 5.00
C LEU A 46 9.96 -13.81 4.87
N VAL A 47 11.06 -14.39 5.33
CA VAL A 47 12.38 -13.71 5.43
C VAL A 47 12.96 -13.27 4.08
N ASN A 48 12.69 -14.04 3.02
CA ASN A 48 13.17 -13.76 1.67
C ASN A 48 12.11 -13.08 0.77
N CYS A 49 10.94 -12.76 1.32
CA CYS A 49 9.84 -12.22 0.54
C CYS A 49 10.12 -10.78 0.11
N GLU A 50 10.11 -10.56 -1.19
CA GLU A 50 10.23 -9.26 -1.84
C GLU A 50 8.86 -8.68 -2.21
N LYS A 51 7.87 -9.55 -2.46
CA LYS A 51 6.51 -9.16 -2.88
C LYS A 51 5.45 -9.91 -2.07
N LEU A 52 4.69 -9.18 -1.25
CA LEU A 52 3.60 -9.73 -0.46
C LEU A 52 2.25 -9.19 -0.92
N SER A 53 1.34 -10.10 -1.28
CA SER A 53 -0.04 -9.75 -1.63
C SER A 53 -1.02 -10.28 -0.60
N LEU A 54 -1.73 -9.37 0.04
CA LEU A 54 -2.80 -9.59 1.02
C LEU A 54 -4.10 -8.89 0.61
N SER A 55 -4.23 -8.55 -0.67
CA SER A 55 -5.40 -7.87 -1.22
C SER A 55 -6.69 -8.69 -1.10
N THR A 56 -7.85 -8.01 -1.09
CA THR A 56 -9.17 -8.65 -1.02
C THR A 56 -9.31 -9.52 0.23
N ASN A 57 -9.07 -8.91 1.38
CA ASN A 57 -9.25 -9.51 2.70
C ASN A 57 -10.01 -8.50 3.58
N CYS A 58 -10.07 -8.72 4.89
CA CYS A 58 -10.75 -7.83 5.84
C CYS A 58 -9.78 -7.26 6.88
N ILE A 59 -8.51 -7.07 6.50
CA ILE A 59 -7.46 -6.62 7.41
C ILE A 59 -7.74 -5.18 7.85
N ASP A 60 -7.78 -4.93 9.16
CA ASP A 60 -8.04 -3.61 9.74
C ASP A 60 -6.77 -2.88 10.21
N ARG A 61 -5.68 -3.63 10.42
CA ARG A 61 -4.41 -3.13 10.96
C ARG A 61 -3.21 -3.80 10.30
N ILE A 62 -2.22 -2.99 9.93
CA ILE A 62 -0.92 -3.45 9.45
C ILE A 62 -0.06 -3.80 10.67
N ALA A 63 0.46 -5.03 10.72
CA ALA A 63 1.30 -5.51 11.82
C ALA A 63 2.21 -6.66 11.37
N ASN A 64 3.18 -7.03 12.21
CA ASN A 64 4.01 -8.22 12.02
C ASN A 64 4.89 -8.22 10.74
N LEU A 65 5.26 -7.04 10.25
CA LEU A 65 6.17 -6.88 9.11
C LEU A 65 7.67 -6.85 9.49
N GLY A 66 8.00 -6.98 10.79
CA GLY A 66 9.35 -6.78 11.33
C GLY A 66 10.47 -7.60 10.69
N ASN A 67 10.18 -8.84 10.28
CA ASN A 67 11.17 -9.77 9.72
C ASN A 67 11.26 -9.71 8.19
N LEU A 68 10.38 -8.96 7.52
CA LEU A 68 10.33 -8.89 6.05
C LEU A 68 11.32 -7.85 5.53
N LYS A 69 12.61 -8.06 5.82
CA LYS A 69 13.70 -7.11 5.53
C LYS A 69 13.99 -6.94 4.03
N ASN A 70 13.43 -7.79 3.18
CA ASN A 70 13.60 -7.72 1.73
C ASN A 70 12.33 -7.22 1.02
N LEU A 71 11.28 -6.83 1.76
CA LEU A 71 10.00 -6.48 1.16
C LEU A 71 10.11 -5.18 0.37
N ARG A 72 9.82 -5.26 -0.93
CA ARG A 72 9.82 -4.16 -1.89
C ARG A 72 8.41 -3.78 -2.31
N ILE A 73 7.52 -4.76 -2.49
CA ILE A 73 6.14 -4.55 -2.93
C ILE A 73 5.17 -5.10 -1.90
N LEU A 74 4.27 -4.26 -1.42
CA LEU A 74 3.21 -4.64 -0.50
C LEU A 74 1.84 -4.29 -1.07
N SER A 75 1.02 -5.32 -1.28
CA SER A 75 -0.33 -5.20 -1.82
C SER A 75 -1.36 -5.51 -0.73
N LEU A 76 -2.10 -4.49 -0.33
CA LEU A 76 -3.11 -4.46 0.73
C LEU A 76 -4.44 -3.87 0.22
N GLY A 77 -4.67 -3.87 -1.09
CA GLY A 77 -5.89 -3.31 -1.66
C GLY A 77 -7.15 -4.08 -1.25
N ARG A 78 -8.31 -3.42 -1.21
CA ARG A 78 -9.59 -4.03 -0.77
C ARG A 78 -9.47 -4.68 0.61
N ASN A 79 -9.16 -3.86 1.61
CA ASN A 79 -9.11 -4.22 3.03
C ASN A 79 -9.83 -3.13 3.86
N ASN A 80 -9.75 -3.20 5.18
CA ASN A 80 -10.42 -2.27 6.11
C ASN A 80 -9.41 -1.36 6.85
N ILE A 81 -8.26 -1.07 6.23
CA ILE A 81 -7.15 -0.35 6.87
C ILE A 81 -7.49 1.13 7.01
N LYS A 82 -7.28 1.69 8.19
CA LYS A 82 -7.63 3.09 8.51
C LYS A 82 -6.43 4.04 8.59
N ASN A 83 -5.23 3.51 8.75
CA ASN A 83 -4.00 4.29 8.87
C ASN A 83 -2.78 3.45 8.47
N LEU A 84 -1.64 4.12 8.30
CA LEU A 84 -0.39 3.52 7.83
C LEU A 84 0.52 3.01 8.96
N ASN A 85 0.03 2.98 10.21
CA ASN A 85 0.83 2.51 11.35
C ASN A 85 1.17 1.03 11.16
N GLY A 86 2.41 0.65 11.44
CA GLY A 86 2.95 -0.69 11.25
C GLY A 86 3.84 -0.83 10.01
N LEU A 87 3.81 0.13 9.08
CA LEU A 87 4.69 0.16 7.90
C LEU A 87 6.12 0.62 8.24
N GLU A 88 6.36 1.19 9.42
CA GLU A 88 7.68 1.63 9.87
C GLU A 88 8.71 0.50 9.84
N ALA A 89 8.27 -0.74 10.06
CA ALA A 89 9.11 -1.93 10.04
C ALA A 89 9.76 -2.23 8.68
N VAL A 90 9.16 -1.77 7.58
CA VAL A 90 9.60 -2.00 6.18
C VAL A 90 9.90 -0.69 5.45
N ALA A 91 9.95 0.43 6.17
CA ALA A 91 10.09 1.75 5.60
C ALA A 91 11.41 1.97 4.84
N GLU A 92 12.45 1.21 5.17
CA GLU A 92 13.77 1.28 4.52
C GLU A 92 13.88 0.41 3.26
N THR A 93 12.90 -0.44 2.98
CA THR A 93 12.96 -1.46 1.91
C THR A 93 11.80 -1.33 0.92
N LEU A 94 10.64 -0.84 1.37
CA LEU A 94 9.43 -0.77 0.57
C LEU A 94 9.56 0.29 -0.54
N GLU A 95 9.31 -0.15 -1.78
CA GLU A 95 9.37 0.64 -3.00
C GLU A 95 7.99 0.87 -3.60
N GLU A 96 7.08 -0.08 -3.44
CA GLU A 96 5.70 0.01 -3.94
C GLU A 96 4.69 -0.38 -2.87
N LEU A 97 3.71 0.49 -2.65
CA LEU A 97 2.59 0.25 -1.75
C LEU A 97 1.27 0.37 -2.50
N TRP A 98 0.52 -0.73 -2.55
CA TRP A 98 -0.81 -0.76 -3.16
C TRP A 98 -1.85 -0.95 -2.07
N ILE A 99 -2.57 0.12 -1.73
CA ILE A 99 -3.54 0.18 -0.63
C ILE A 99 -4.88 0.80 -1.07
N SER A 100 -5.20 0.70 -2.35
CA SER A 100 -6.49 1.14 -2.88
C SER A 100 -7.68 0.41 -2.25
N TYR A 101 -8.86 1.06 -2.20
CA TYR A 101 -10.07 0.50 -1.58
C TYR A 101 -9.83 0.13 -0.10
N ASN A 102 -9.43 1.11 0.68
CA ASN A 102 -9.30 1.03 2.13
C ASN A 102 -10.01 2.25 2.77
N LEU A 103 -9.83 2.45 4.07
CA LEU A 103 -10.51 3.49 4.85
C LEU A 103 -9.51 4.53 5.38
N ILE A 104 -8.44 4.81 4.62
CA ILE A 104 -7.37 5.70 5.08
C ILE A 104 -7.83 7.14 4.98
N GLU A 105 -7.96 7.80 6.13
CA GLU A 105 -8.26 9.23 6.21
C GLU A 105 -6.99 10.09 6.35
N LYS A 106 -5.95 9.53 6.97
CA LYS A 106 -4.73 10.25 7.35
C LYS A 106 -3.47 9.54 6.90
N LEU A 107 -2.55 10.29 6.33
CA LEU A 107 -1.25 9.83 5.82
C LEU A 107 -0.11 10.01 6.84
N ARG A 108 -0.44 10.08 8.13
CA ARG A 108 0.56 10.12 9.19
C ARG A 108 1.43 8.87 9.12
N GLY A 109 2.75 9.05 9.14
CA GLY A 109 3.71 7.96 9.04
C GLY A 109 4.30 7.77 7.64
N ILE A 110 3.72 8.35 6.58
CA ILE A 110 4.24 8.18 5.21
C ILE A 110 5.70 8.63 5.07
N ARG A 111 6.09 9.68 5.78
CA ARG A 111 7.45 10.28 5.76
C ARG A 111 8.59 9.33 6.10
N VAL A 112 8.31 8.22 6.80
CA VAL A 112 9.37 7.27 7.15
C VAL A 112 9.78 6.42 5.95
N MET A 113 8.90 6.29 4.94
CA MET A 113 9.10 5.43 3.76
C MET A 113 9.99 6.10 2.72
N LYS A 114 11.30 6.16 2.99
CA LYS A 114 12.27 6.91 2.16
C LYS A 114 12.54 6.31 0.77
N LYS A 115 12.13 5.06 0.52
CA LYS A 115 12.33 4.36 -0.76
C LYS A 115 11.06 4.17 -1.58
N LEU A 116 9.91 4.67 -1.09
CA LEU A 116 8.62 4.47 -1.73
C LEU A 116 8.52 5.30 -3.02
N LYS A 117 8.50 4.61 -4.17
CA LYS A 117 8.41 5.19 -5.50
C LYS A 117 7.00 5.17 -6.07
N VAL A 118 6.22 4.14 -5.74
CA VAL A 118 4.88 3.94 -6.26
C VAL A 118 3.89 3.81 -5.11
N LEU A 119 2.86 4.66 -5.12
CA LEU A 119 1.77 4.62 -4.15
C LEU A 119 0.43 4.56 -4.88
N TYR A 120 -0.26 3.42 -4.76
CA TYR A 120 -1.63 3.29 -5.21
C TYR A 120 -2.56 3.33 -4.01
N MET A 121 -3.36 4.39 -3.90
CA MET A 121 -4.27 4.61 -2.78
C MET A 121 -5.61 5.18 -3.23
N SER A 122 -6.06 4.81 -4.43
CA SER A 122 -7.40 5.16 -4.92
C SER A 122 -8.50 4.62 -4.01
N ASN A 123 -9.66 5.29 -3.99
CA ASN A 123 -10.81 4.90 -3.19
C ASN A 123 -10.44 4.74 -1.70
N ASN A 124 -9.85 5.80 -1.13
CA ASN A 124 -9.63 5.96 0.31
C ASN A 124 -10.41 7.20 0.78
N LEU A 125 -10.20 7.66 2.02
CA LEU A 125 -11.00 8.69 2.67
C LEU A 125 -10.23 9.99 2.94
N VAL A 126 -9.14 10.24 2.22
CA VAL A 126 -8.35 11.47 2.39
C VAL A 126 -9.11 12.66 1.83
N LYS A 127 -9.38 13.65 2.68
CA LYS A 127 -10.31 14.76 2.37
C LYS A 127 -9.70 16.17 2.37
N ASP A 128 -8.45 16.30 2.85
CA ASP A 128 -7.80 17.58 3.14
C ASP A 128 -6.38 17.66 2.53
N TRP A 129 -6.03 18.84 2.01
CA TRP A 129 -4.68 19.10 1.46
C TRP A 129 -3.56 18.94 2.50
N ALA A 130 -3.85 19.17 3.77
CA ALA A 130 -2.88 18.99 4.85
C ALA A 130 -2.36 17.54 4.96
N GLU A 131 -3.20 16.57 4.58
CA GLU A 131 -2.80 15.17 4.49
C GLU A 131 -1.99 14.92 3.21
N PHE A 132 -2.46 15.45 2.09
CA PHE A 132 -1.83 15.28 0.77
C PHE A 132 -0.41 15.83 0.71
N VAL A 133 -0.16 17.02 1.28
CA VAL A 133 1.18 17.66 1.29
C VAL A 133 2.23 16.79 1.98
N ARG A 134 1.85 15.86 2.86
CA ARG A 134 2.79 14.92 3.48
C ARG A 134 3.44 13.97 2.48
N LEU A 135 2.84 13.76 1.31
CA LEU A 135 3.46 13.00 0.23
C LEU A 135 4.72 13.70 -0.31
N ALA A 136 4.84 15.03 -0.16
CA ALA A 136 6.06 15.75 -0.49
C ALA A 136 7.24 15.41 0.44
N GLU A 137 6.97 14.86 1.64
CA GLU A 137 8.00 14.35 2.56
C GLU A 137 8.60 13.01 2.07
N VAL A 138 8.07 12.44 0.98
CA VAL A 138 8.59 11.23 0.33
C VAL A 138 9.25 11.65 -1.00
N PRO A 139 10.55 12.04 -0.98
CA PRO A 139 11.18 12.71 -2.11
C PRO A 139 11.32 11.83 -3.36
N VAL A 140 11.31 10.51 -3.18
CA VAL A 140 11.47 9.53 -4.27
C VAL A 140 10.13 9.02 -4.83
N LEU A 141 9.01 9.59 -4.40
CA LEU A 141 7.69 9.20 -4.89
C LEU A 141 7.52 9.69 -6.34
N GLU A 142 7.45 8.76 -7.27
CA GLU A 142 7.38 9.04 -8.70
C GLU A 142 5.97 8.82 -9.26
N GLU A 143 5.24 7.83 -8.74
CA GLU A 143 3.92 7.44 -9.23
C GLU A 143 2.90 7.42 -8.10
N LEU A 144 1.79 8.14 -8.30
CA LEU A 144 0.68 8.21 -7.37
C LEU A 144 -0.64 7.94 -8.09
N VAL A 145 -1.47 7.07 -7.51
CA VAL A 145 -2.88 6.93 -7.88
C VAL A 145 -3.74 7.24 -6.65
N PHE A 146 -4.51 8.30 -6.75
CA PHE A 146 -5.28 8.93 -5.68
C PHE A 146 -6.77 9.14 -6.04
N VAL A 147 -7.20 8.78 -7.26
CA VAL A 147 -8.60 8.80 -7.72
C VAL A 147 -9.58 8.24 -6.68
N GLY A 148 -10.73 8.89 -6.49
CA GLY A 148 -11.81 8.41 -5.61
C GLY A 148 -11.55 8.66 -4.12
N ASN A 149 -10.59 9.53 -3.79
CA ASN A 149 -10.51 10.13 -2.46
C ASN A 149 -11.38 11.39 -2.41
N PRO A 150 -12.07 11.69 -1.29
CA PRO A 150 -12.91 12.88 -1.16
C PRO A 150 -12.20 14.20 -1.50
N LEU A 151 -10.89 14.28 -1.25
CA LEU A 151 -10.09 15.43 -1.66
C LEU A 151 -10.07 15.56 -3.18
N GLN A 152 -9.81 14.48 -3.91
CA GLN A 152 -9.74 14.49 -5.37
C GLN A 152 -11.12 14.71 -5.99
N GLU A 153 -12.17 14.09 -5.44
CA GLU A 153 -13.54 14.24 -5.94
C GLU A 153 -14.04 15.69 -5.88
N LYS A 154 -13.62 16.47 -4.87
CA LYS A 154 -13.92 17.91 -4.79
C LYS A 154 -13.36 18.71 -5.97
N PHE A 155 -12.26 18.26 -6.57
CA PHE A 155 -11.62 18.90 -7.72
C PHE A 155 -11.86 18.12 -9.02
N ALA A 156 -12.56 16.98 -8.97
CA ALA A 156 -12.81 16.13 -10.13
C ALA A 156 -13.80 16.75 -11.13
N ALA A 157 -14.62 17.72 -10.69
CA ALA A 157 -15.52 18.47 -11.57
C ALA A 157 -14.75 19.29 -12.62
N ASP A 158 -13.54 19.75 -12.27
CA ASP A 158 -12.61 20.45 -13.17
C ASP A 158 -11.29 19.66 -13.22
N GLN A 159 -11.22 18.60 -14.03
CA GLN A 159 -10.10 17.64 -14.06
C GLN A 159 -8.70 18.28 -14.08
N ASN A 160 -8.51 19.38 -14.81
CA ASN A 160 -7.23 20.10 -14.86
C ASN A 160 -6.82 20.70 -13.51
N SER A 161 -7.79 21.11 -12.68
CA SER A 161 -7.54 21.73 -11.37
C SER A 161 -6.92 20.75 -10.39
N TRP A 162 -7.35 19.48 -10.39
CA TRP A 162 -6.78 18.46 -9.51
C TRP A 162 -5.30 18.21 -9.80
N ILE A 163 -4.96 17.91 -11.06
CA ILE A 163 -3.59 17.56 -11.45
C ILE A 163 -2.66 18.76 -11.23
N GLU A 164 -3.07 19.97 -11.59
CA GLU A 164 -2.29 21.20 -11.37
C GLU A 164 -2.04 21.45 -9.87
N GLU A 165 -3.08 21.43 -9.04
CA GLU A 165 -2.96 21.72 -7.61
C GLU A 165 -2.18 20.62 -6.85
N ALA A 166 -2.37 19.35 -7.23
CA ALA A 166 -1.66 18.22 -6.66
C ALA A 166 -0.16 18.28 -7.00
N THR A 167 0.18 18.49 -8.28
CA THR A 167 1.57 18.54 -8.73
C THR A 167 2.32 19.78 -8.24
N LYS A 168 1.63 20.90 -8.02
CA LYS A 168 2.21 22.08 -7.36
C LYS A 168 2.67 21.79 -5.93
N ARG A 169 1.94 20.91 -5.21
CA ARG A 169 2.24 20.54 -3.81
C ARG A 169 3.23 19.38 -3.71
N VAL A 170 3.20 18.46 -4.67
CA VAL A 170 4.09 17.29 -4.72
C VAL A 170 4.79 17.27 -6.09
N PRO A 171 5.79 18.14 -6.29
CA PRO A 171 6.41 18.35 -7.60
C PRO A 171 7.22 17.16 -8.10
N ASN A 172 7.62 16.24 -7.21
CA ASN A 172 8.45 15.08 -7.52
C ASN A 172 7.71 13.98 -8.30
N LEU A 173 6.38 14.04 -8.37
CA LEU A 173 5.56 13.08 -9.11
C LEU A 173 5.86 13.18 -10.61
N LYS A 174 6.20 12.04 -11.21
CA LYS A 174 6.32 11.85 -12.67
C LYS A 174 4.98 11.42 -13.28
N LYS A 175 4.17 10.68 -12.52
CA LYS A 175 2.87 10.16 -12.94
C LYS A 175 1.83 10.32 -11.82
N LEU A 176 0.68 10.90 -12.16
CA LEU A 176 -0.44 11.11 -11.24
C LEU A 176 -1.72 10.61 -11.91
N ASP A 177 -2.42 9.69 -11.25
CA ASP A 177 -3.73 9.16 -11.69
C ASP A 177 -3.76 8.58 -13.12
N GLY A 178 -2.61 8.10 -13.58
CA GLY A 178 -2.46 7.55 -14.94
C GLY A 178 -1.89 8.55 -15.95
N GLU A 179 -1.86 9.84 -15.63
CA GLU A 179 -1.34 10.89 -16.49
C GLU A 179 0.16 11.10 -16.28
N PHE A 180 0.92 11.06 -17.37
CA PHE A 180 2.35 11.34 -17.38
C PHE A 180 2.59 12.84 -17.43
N ARG A 181 3.51 13.33 -16.62
CA ARG A 181 4.00 14.71 -16.76
C ARG A 181 5.08 14.76 -17.84
N ALA A 182 4.86 15.57 -18.87
CA ALA A 182 5.93 16.01 -19.74
C ALA A 182 6.79 17.03 -18.97
N GLY A 183 7.99 16.63 -18.54
CA GLY A 183 8.88 17.55 -17.82
C GLY A 183 9.91 16.93 -16.88
N GLY A 184 10.25 15.64 -17.02
CA GLY A 184 11.46 15.11 -16.41
C GLY A 184 12.67 15.52 -17.25
N ASN A 185 13.28 16.65 -16.92
CA ASN A 185 14.70 16.89 -17.19
C ASN A 185 15.51 16.35 -16.02
#